data_AF-A0AAW1I978-F1
#
_entry.id   AF-A0AAW1I978-F1
#
_cell.length_a   1.000
_cell.length_b   1.000
_cell.length_c   1.000
_cell.angle_alpha   90.00
_cell.angle_beta   90.00
_cell.angle_gamma   90.00
#
_symmetry.space_group_name_H-M   'P 1'
#
loop_
_entity.id
_entity.type
_entity.pdbx_description
1 polymer ?
#
loop_
_entity_poly.entity_id
_entity_poly.type
_entity_poly.pdbx_seq_one_letter_code
_entity_poly.pdbx_strand_id
1 'polypeptide(L)'
;MPKLFLHNRENCLHSQVQRRKQEKDKEVLITCRSMMGKMCKCIPKTRERQRSIDNMQVDDGQNVLQEIQPGPSTSTGTNVGTIAVPLLSPVQVDAENYFLQAPSQFPCYHQSRGQPHNRDTESSNFEEKKSCELVIEYPVQQDEIETDKTSNKSNSTDGKFSPEINLSDDEPEQSASAEQGFLSTEDDIVPGNNGMKDQVLALKWISDHIKSFGGNPDSVTLTGLSAGGASVHLHYFSPLSKGLFARGVSFSGNALTPWVLQDDPLRKAQILGTYLGCPSRKTKDLVECLKERPTRQVVESIKIMRPWLFNPFSPLGVVVEKSGSNKFLAEHPYSLLKDGRFYDVPWITSLTSEEGLYPAADYVLKRNYLSELDKRWLELAPSVLDYNYTVPDGIKDQVSAQIKEEYLKGQPISPTTYKNLIDMMSDRLFSIPAEKAAKLQAHSNKSPVYVYYFCYTGEKLESFTVHFAKQDQDDGVSHGDDMMYIFSNPHKPKPIPKLSYLDEHMKQIFINMLLSFSSTGKPVIKGVVWQPVAKDLKEPLMHLEINSPMDISMQNAGNIDRHRSMWESIPFIEDEGLLLIEKVRDDL
;
A
#
# COMPACT_ATOMS: atom_id res chain seq x y z
N MET A 1 -1.51 66.22 52.76
CA MET A 1 -2.84 65.58 52.81
C MET A 1 -3.46 65.62 51.42
N PRO A 2 -4.27 64.63 51.03
CA PRO A 2 -4.49 63.34 51.71
C PRO A 2 -3.87 62.18 50.90
N LYS A 3 -3.08 61.29 51.52
CA LYS A 3 -3.46 60.19 52.46
C LYS A 3 -4.03 58.99 51.67
N LEU A 4 -3.29 57.89 51.56
CA LEU A 4 -3.27 56.76 52.52
C LEU A 4 -4.68 56.26 52.87
N PHE A 5 -4.97 54.99 52.62
CA PHE A 5 -5.03 54.00 53.72
C PHE A 5 -4.94 52.55 53.18
N LEU A 6 -3.86 51.89 53.60
CA LEU A 6 -3.71 50.45 53.76
C LEU A 6 -4.41 50.01 55.07
N HIS A 7 -5.05 48.85 55.06
CA HIS A 7 -5.05 47.87 56.17
C HIS A 7 -5.39 46.49 55.56
N ASN A 8 -4.42 45.58 55.37
CA ASN A 8 -3.74 44.68 56.32
C ASN A 8 -4.64 43.72 57.11
N ARG A 9 -4.52 42.42 56.80
CA ARG A 9 -3.97 41.29 57.60
C ARG A 9 -4.18 40.01 56.76
N GLU A 10 -3.32 39.01 56.63
CA GLU A 10 -2.07 38.59 57.28
C GLU A 10 -1.38 37.55 56.34
N ASN A 11 -0.08 37.38 56.52
CA ASN A 11 0.82 36.50 55.74
C ASN A 11 0.53 35.01 55.90
N CYS A 12 0.75 34.22 54.84
CA CYS A 12 1.76 33.14 54.85
C CYS A 12 2.05 32.59 53.44
N LEU A 13 3.32 32.25 53.24
CA LEU A 13 3.95 31.82 51.99
C LEU A 13 3.39 30.49 51.44
N HIS A 14 3.23 30.37 50.13
CA HIS A 14 4.12 29.51 49.32
C HIS A 14 3.80 29.60 47.81
N SER A 15 4.89 29.68 47.05
CA SER A 15 4.98 29.59 45.59
C SER A 15 4.22 28.39 44.99
N GLN A 16 3.42 28.63 43.94
CA GLN A 16 3.22 27.62 42.91
C GLN A 16 3.36 28.20 41.51
N VAL A 17 4.41 27.72 40.86
CA VAL A 17 4.76 27.85 39.45
C VAL A 17 3.59 27.36 38.59
N GLN A 18 3.05 28.22 37.73
CA GLN A 18 2.14 27.82 36.66
C GLN A 18 2.90 26.91 35.68
N ARG A 19 2.68 25.59 35.77
CA ARG A 19 3.03 24.65 34.69
C ARG A 19 1.99 24.79 33.58
N ARG A 20 2.38 25.40 32.44
CA ARG A 20 1.71 25.16 31.16
C ARG A 20 1.88 23.67 30.83
N LYS A 21 0.78 22.91 30.82
CA LYS A 21 0.75 21.59 30.16
C LYS A 21 0.84 21.85 28.64
N GLN A 22 1.95 21.47 28.03
CA GLN A 22 1.97 21.14 26.60
C GLN A 22 1.19 19.83 26.44
N GLU A 23 0.00 19.89 25.84
CA GLU A 23 -0.58 18.71 25.21
C GLU A 23 0.33 18.38 24.01
N LYS A 24 0.88 17.16 23.98
CA LYS A 24 1.66 16.64 22.85
C LYS A 24 0.71 15.82 22.00
N ASP A 25 0.36 16.35 20.83
CA ASP A 25 -0.50 15.69 19.84
C ASP A 25 0.19 14.45 19.26
N LYS A 26 -0.51 13.31 19.16
CA LYS A 26 0.04 12.09 18.54
C LYS A 26 -0.22 12.10 17.04
N GLU A 27 0.70 11.55 16.27
CA GLU A 27 0.60 11.51 14.81
C GLU A 27 -0.15 10.28 14.29
N VAL A 28 -0.63 10.37 13.05
CA VAL A 28 -1.42 9.33 12.39
C VAL A 28 -0.73 8.96 11.09
N LEU A 29 -0.33 7.70 10.97
CA LEU A 29 0.22 7.12 9.75
C LEU A 29 -0.87 6.27 9.09
N ILE A 30 -1.14 6.52 7.82
CA ILE A 30 -2.13 5.75 7.05
C ILE A 30 -1.41 5.05 5.93
N THR A 31 -1.68 3.76 5.75
CA THR A 31 -1.21 3.03 4.58
C THR A 31 -2.36 2.89 3.57
N CYS A 32 -2.25 3.58 2.44
CA CYS A 32 -3.10 3.43 1.28
C CYS A 32 -2.92 2.05 0.66
N ARG A 33 -4.03 1.37 0.41
CA ARG A 33 -4.13 0.13 -0.36
C ARG A 33 -5.23 0.26 -1.39
N SER A 34 -5.24 -0.66 -2.36
CA SER A 34 -6.50 -0.97 -3.03
C SER A 34 -7.46 -1.56 -1.99
N MET A 35 -8.47 -0.79 -1.59
CA MET A 35 -9.50 -1.22 -0.65
C MET A 35 -10.81 -1.42 -1.40
N MET A 36 -11.48 -2.55 -1.15
CA MET A 36 -12.93 -2.67 -1.30
C MET A 36 -13.52 -3.50 -0.15
N GLY A 37 -14.61 -2.98 0.41
CA GLY A 37 -15.52 -3.69 1.29
C GLY A 37 -16.89 -3.00 1.26
N LYS A 38 -17.94 -3.75 0.92
CA LYS A 38 -19.34 -3.27 0.92
C LYS A 38 -19.74 -2.81 2.33
N MET A 39 -20.45 -1.68 2.45
CA MET A 39 -21.25 -1.39 3.65
C MET A 39 -22.73 -1.14 3.32
N CYS A 40 -23.56 -1.98 3.93
CA CYS A 40 -25.00 -1.85 4.03
C CYS A 40 -25.39 -0.66 4.92
N LYS A 41 -26.50 0.01 4.55
CA LYS A 41 -27.17 1.07 5.34
C LYS A 41 -27.42 0.63 6.79
N CYS A 42 -26.88 1.37 7.75
CA CYS A 42 -27.41 1.37 9.11
C CYS A 42 -28.65 2.28 9.18
N ILE A 43 -29.84 1.68 9.26
CA ILE A 43 -31.05 2.35 9.73
C ILE A 43 -31.04 2.25 11.27
N PRO A 44 -31.14 3.35 12.03
CA PRO A 44 -31.19 3.27 13.48
C PRO A 44 -32.53 2.64 13.90
N LYS A 45 -32.49 1.39 14.39
CA LYS A 45 -33.59 0.85 15.21
C LYS A 45 -33.34 1.26 16.65
N THR A 46 -33.97 2.35 17.07
CA THR A 46 -34.34 2.56 18.47
C THR A 46 -35.24 1.39 18.89
N ARG A 47 -34.81 0.62 19.89
CA ARG A 47 -35.70 -0.26 20.64
C ARG A 47 -35.63 0.15 22.11
N GLU A 48 -36.58 1.00 22.48
CA GLU A 48 -37.01 1.17 23.86
C GLU A 48 -37.34 -0.20 24.45
N ARG A 49 -36.71 -0.55 25.57
CA ARG A 49 -37.24 -1.58 26.48
C ARG A 49 -37.98 -0.87 27.59
N GLN A 50 -39.28 -0.71 27.39
CA GLN A 50 -40.25 -0.53 28.46
C GLN A 50 -40.20 -1.77 29.36
N ARG A 51 -39.88 -1.59 30.64
CA ARG A 51 -40.24 -2.54 31.69
C ARG A 51 -41.25 -1.87 32.61
N SER A 52 -42.38 -2.55 32.72
CA SER A 52 -43.53 -2.26 33.57
C SER A 52 -43.16 -2.17 35.04
N ILE A 53 -43.75 -1.16 35.69
CA ILE A 53 -43.91 -1.04 37.13
C ILE A 53 -44.98 -2.05 37.57
N ASP A 54 -44.71 -2.85 38.61
CA ASP A 54 -45.68 -3.13 39.68
C ASP A 54 -45.06 -3.93 40.85
N ASN A 55 -45.22 -3.33 42.04
CA ASN A 55 -45.39 -3.85 43.41
C ASN A 55 -44.31 -4.62 44.20
N MET A 56 -44.04 -4.02 45.40
CA MET A 56 -43.70 -4.59 46.72
C MET A 56 -42.35 -5.35 46.83
N GLN A 57 -41.45 -5.14 47.80
CA GLN A 57 -41.62 -4.88 49.24
C GLN A 57 -40.28 -4.37 49.84
N VAL A 58 -40.38 -3.85 51.06
CA VAL A 58 -39.37 -3.20 51.94
C VAL A 58 -38.32 -4.19 52.49
N ASP A 59 -37.03 -3.81 52.58
CA ASP A 59 -36.25 -3.87 53.85
C ASP A 59 -34.88 -3.15 53.82
N ASP A 60 -34.52 -2.61 54.99
CA ASP A 60 -33.35 -1.80 55.35
C ASP A 60 -32.03 -2.58 55.45
N GLY A 61 -30.87 -1.92 55.25
CA GLY A 61 -29.56 -2.54 55.50
C GLY A 61 -28.30 -1.70 55.21
N GLN A 62 -28.00 -0.76 56.11
CA GLN A 62 -26.72 -0.15 56.53
C GLN A 62 -25.41 -0.26 55.68
N ASN A 63 -24.82 0.93 55.44
CA ASN A 63 -23.40 1.37 55.54
C ASN A 63 -22.27 0.32 55.66
N VAL A 64 -21.23 0.45 54.82
CA VAL A 64 -19.82 0.73 55.23
C VAL A 64 -19.06 1.42 54.08
N LEU A 65 -18.55 2.63 54.34
CA LEU A 65 -17.47 3.31 53.61
C LEU A 65 -16.11 2.81 54.14
N GLN A 66 -15.15 2.54 53.25
CA GLN A 66 -13.73 2.65 53.57
C GLN A 66 -12.96 3.18 52.34
N GLU A 67 -12.53 4.44 52.44
CA GLU A 67 -11.48 5.03 51.63
C GLU A 67 -10.09 4.54 52.10
N ILE A 68 -9.19 4.24 51.17
CA ILE A 68 -7.74 4.31 51.39
C ILE A 68 -7.10 5.05 50.20
N GLN A 69 -6.28 6.05 50.56
CA GLN A 69 -5.63 7.06 49.75
C GLN A 69 -4.46 6.57 48.85
N PRO A 70 -4.01 7.37 47.86
CA PRO A 70 -2.99 6.99 46.89
C PRO A 70 -1.55 7.24 47.38
N GLY A 71 -0.65 6.30 47.08
CA GLY A 71 0.81 6.42 47.27
C GLY A 71 1.56 6.81 45.98
N PRO A 72 2.82 7.31 46.06
CA PRO A 72 3.41 8.19 45.05
C PRO A 72 4.46 7.53 44.12
N SER A 73 4.80 8.30 43.08
CA SER A 73 6.07 8.32 42.31
C SER A 73 6.22 7.24 41.21
N THR A 74 6.28 7.64 39.93
CA THR A 74 7.43 8.08 39.11
C THR A 74 7.81 6.99 38.10
N SER A 75 7.44 7.17 36.83
CA SER A 75 8.27 6.76 35.71
C SER A 75 8.00 7.69 34.52
N THR A 76 9.04 8.42 34.11
CA THR A 76 9.09 9.16 32.87
C THR A 76 9.38 8.17 31.74
N GLY A 77 8.34 7.56 31.20
CA GLY A 77 8.41 6.76 29.97
C GLY A 77 7.83 7.55 28.81
N THR A 78 8.68 8.00 27.88
CA THR A 78 8.26 8.54 26.58
C THR A 78 7.67 7.42 25.72
N ASN A 79 6.33 7.36 25.63
CA ASN A 79 5.62 6.47 24.72
C ASN A 79 5.26 7.24 23.44
N VAL A 80 5.95 6.93 22.35
CA VAL A 80 5.56 7.29 20.98
C VAL A 80 4.76 6.11 20.44
N GLY A 81 3.49 6.33 20.09
CA GLY A 81 2.63 5.30 19.52
C GLY A 81 2.32 5.63 18.07
N THR A 82 2.75 4.76 17.15
CA THR A 82 2.44 4.81 15.72
C THR A 82 1.32 3.81 15.44
N ILE A 83 0.24 4.25 14.80
CA ILE A 83 -0.80 3.35 14.28
C ILE A 83 -0.45 3.13 12.81
N ALA A 84 -0.15 1.90 12.42
CA ALA A 84 0.22 1.48 11.07
C ALA A 84 -0.60 0.24 10.73
N VAL A 85 -1.24 0.20 9.56
CA VAL A 85 -2.01 -0.97 9.11
C VAL A 85 -1.48 -1.43 7.74
N PRO A 86 -0.48 -2.34 7.69
CA PRO A 86 0.02 -2.91 6.44
C PRO A 86 -0.75 -4.18 6.06
N LEU A 87 -1.17 -4.29 4.80
CA LEU A 87 -1.51 -5.52 4.11
C LEU A 87 -1.27 -5.18 2.64
N LEU A 88 -0.69 -6.16 1.99
CA LEU A 88 -0.14 -6.05 0.66
C LEU A 88 -1.29 -6.18 -0.36
N SER A 89 -1.04 -5.71 -1.57
CA SER A 89 -1.81 -6.17 -2.72
C SER A 89 -1.49 -7.66 -2.92
N PRO A 90 -2.49 -8.56 -3.02
CA PRO A 90 -2.27 -9.93 -3.45
C PRO A 90 -2.25 -9.96 -4.98
N VAL A 91 -1.43 -10.85 -5.56
CA VAL A 91 -1.41 -11.16 -6.99
C VAL A 91 -1.35 -12.68 -7.16
N GLN A 92 -2.17 -13.17 -8.06
CA GLN A 92 -2.53 -14.56 -8.33
C GLN A 92 -1.36 -15.44 -8.81
N VAL A 93 -1.24 -16.66 -8.26
CA VAL A 93 -0.46 -17.77 -8.85
C VAL A 93 -1.46 -18.85 -9.26
N ASP A 94 -1.66 -19.04 -10.55
CA ASP A 94 -2.49 -20.15 -11.08
C ASP A 94 -1.81 -21.49 -10.84
N ALA A 95 -2.41 -22.32 -9.98
CA ALA A 95 -2.08 -23.72 -9.82
C ALA A 95 -3.34 -24.58 -9.99
N GLU A 96 -3.72 -24.89 -11.23
CA GLU A 96 -4.62 -26.00 -11.50
C GLU A 96 -4.04 -26.96 -12.54
N ASN A 97 -3.70 -28.15 -12.04
CA ASN A 97 -4.04 -29.48 -12.56
C ASN A 97 -2.94 -30.45 -12.11
N TYR A 98 -3.25 -31.42 -11.25
CA TYR A 98 -2.78 -32.82 -11.32
C TYR A 98 -3.32 -33.58 -10.09
N PHE A 99 -4.54 -34.10 -10.21
CA PHE A 99 -4.99 -35.23 -9.38
C PHE A 99 -4.63 -36.52 -10.10
N LEU A 100 -3.65 -37.28 -9.60
CA LEU A 100 -3.54 -38.73 -9.84
C LEU A 100 -2.83 -39.43 -8.66
N GLN A 101 -3.65 -40.09 -7.85
CA GLN A 101 -3.47 -41.36 -7.11
C GLN A 101 -2.27 -41.58 -6.13
N ALA A 102 -2.68 -42.02 -4.94
CA ALA A 102 -1.99 -42.52 -3.73
C ALA A 102 -1.04 -43.76 -3.97
N PRO A 103 -0.42 -44.44 -2.96
CA PRO A 103 -0.62 -44.33 -1.50
C PRO A 103 0.60 -44.50 -0.55
N SER A 104 0.36 -44.10 0.71
CA SER A 104 0.81 -44.67 2.00
C SER A 104 2.18 -45.36 2.14
N GLN A 105 2.97 -44.94 3.14
CA GLN A 105 3.42 -45.80 4.26
C GLN A 105 4.21 -45.01 5.33
N PHE A 106 3.75 -45.12 6.58
CA PHE A 106 4.48 -44.93 7.85
C PHE A 106 5.58 -46.02 8.01
N PRO A 107 6.56 -45.99 8.96
CA PRO A 107 6.38 -45.55 10.35
C PRO A 107 7.55 -44.90 11.14
N CYS A 108 7.11 -44.29 12.24
CA CYS A 108 7.70 -44.00 13.56
C CYS A 108 9.06 -44.61 13.98
N TYR A 109 9.82 -43.84 14.77
CA TYR A 109 10.49 -44.37 15.98
C TYR A 109 10.59 -43.32 17.10
N HIS A 110 10.09 -43.69 18.28
CA HIS A 110 10.34 -43.08 19.59
C HIS A 110 11.70 -43.58 20.15
N GLN A 111 12.45 -42.75 20.87
CA GLN A 111 12.75 -43.02 22.29
C GLN A 111 13.54 -41.91 23.01
N SER A 112 13.16 -41.81 24.28
CA SER A 112 13.48 -40.91 25.38
C SER A 112 14.77 -41.22 26.16
N ARG A 113 15.24 -40.21 26.93
CA ARG A 113 15.84 -40.20 28.29
C ARG A 113 16.99 -39.17 28.32
N GLY A 114 17.23 -38.33 29.32
CA GLY A 114 16.64 -38.10 30.63
C GLY A 114 17.67 -37.39 31.54
N GLN A 115 17.26 -36.27 32.16
CA GLN A 115 17.63 -35.80 33.51
C GLN A 115 19.04 -35.19 33.82
N PRO A 116 19.24 -34.48 34.96
CA PRO A 116 19.41 -33.00 35.00
C PRO A 116 20.65 -32.50 35.78
N HIS A 117 20.94 -31.19 35.79
CA HIS A 117 21.56 -30.51 36.95
C HIS A 117 21.43 -28.97 36.94
N ASN A 118 21.64 -28.41 38.13
CA ASN A 118 21.17 -27.12 38.69
C ASN A 118 21.97 -25.87 38.31
N ARG A 119 21.24 -24.73 38.36
CA ARG A 119 21.56 -23.36 38.84
C ARG A 119 22.87 -22.70 38.38
N ASP A 120 22.76 -21.54 37.74
CA ASP A 120 23.03 -20.25 38.40
C ASP A 120 22.42 -19.07 37.63
N THR A 121 22.21 -18.00 38.40
CA THR A 121 21.44 -16.79 38.18
C THR A 121 22.07 -15.79 37.21
N GLU A 122 21.25 -15.18 36.35
CA GLU A 122 21.36 -13.74 36.02
C GLU A 122 20.02 -13.24 35.46
N SER A 123 19.29 -12.51 36.29
CA SER A 123 18.03 -11.85 35.95
C SER A 123 18.32 -10.51 35.24
N SER A 124 18.02 -10.42 33.95
CA SER A 124 17.84 -9.13 33.26
C SER A 124 16.35 -8.91 33.03
N ASN A 125 15.82 -7.85 33.65
CA ASN A 125 14.44 -7.41 33.49
C ASN A 125 14.21 -6.95 32.05
N PHE A 126 13.45 -7.73 31.27
CA PHE A 126 12.81 -7.25 30.05
C PHE A 126 11.44 -6.69 30.42
N GLU A 127 11.28 -5.38 30.39
CA GLU A 127 9.96 -4.73 30.44
C GLU A 127 9.23 -4.98 29.11
N GLU A 128 8.16 -5.78 29.19
CA GLU A 128 7.25 -6.10 28.10
C GLU A 128 6.42 -4.86 27.74
N LYS A 129 6.72 -4.22 26.59
CA LYS A 129 5.88 -3.15 26.01
C LYS A 129 4.61 -3.77 25.44
N LYS A 130 3.48 -3.62 26.13
CA LYS A 130 2.17 -3.99 25.62
C LYS A 130 1.63 -2.90 24.68
N SER A 131 1.45 -3.21 23.41
CA SER A 131 0.70 -2.42 22.42
C SER A 131 -0.78 -2.82 22.44
N CYS A 132 -1.67 -1.85 22.31
CA CYS A 132 -3.09 -2.09 22.03
C CYS A 132 -3.33 -1.84 20.54
N GLU A 133 -3.75 -2.88 19.82
CA GLU A 133 -4.19 -2.82 18.43
C GLU A 133 -5.63 -2.34 18.36
N LEU A 134 -5.93 -1.43 17.42
CA LEU A 134 -7.30 -1.24 16.96
C LEU A 134 -7.52 -2.16 15.76
N VAL A 135 -8.09 -3.33 16.05
CA VAL A 135 -8.58 -4.27 15.02
C VAL A 135 -10.03 -3.88 14.71
N ILE A 136 -10.31 -3.50 13.45
CA ILE A 136 -11.69 -3.38 12.97
C ILE A 136 -12.05 -4.70 12.30
N GLU A 137 -12.60 -5.63 13.08
CA GLU A 137 -13.23 -6.86 12.59
C GLU A 137 -14.74 -6.61 12.37
N TYR A 138 -15.24 -6.94 11.17
CA TYR A 138 -16.67 -7.03 10.90
C TYR A 138 -17.13 -8.49 11.03
N PRO A 139 -18.18 -8.79 11.82
CA PRO A 139 -18.66 -10.16 11.98
C PRO A 139 -19.34 -10.66 10.70
N VAL A 140 -18.88 -11.81 10.20
CA VAL A 140 -19.60 -12.62 9.22
C VAL A 140 -20.69 -13.39 9.97
N GLN A 141 -21.94 -13.07 9.72
CA GLN A 141 -23.07 -13.87 10.20
C GLN A 141 -23.23 -15.04 9.22
N GLN A 142 -22.80 -16.24 9.62
CA GLN A 142 -23.19 -17.48 8.94
C GLN A 142 -24.68 -17.71 9.22
N ASP A 143 -25.50 -17.68 8.16
CA ASP A 143 -26.88 -18.14 8.25
C ASP A 143 -26.88 -19.67 8.46
N GLU A 144 -27.49 -20.11 9.56
CA GLU A 144 -27.78 -21.52 9.84
C GLU A 144 -28.78 -22.06 8.81
N ILE A 145 -28.35 -23.02 8.00
CA ILE A 145 -29.26 -23.91 7.27
C ILE A 145 -29.54 -25.11 8.19
N GLU A 146 -30.76 -25.19 8.71
CA GLU A 146 -31.30 -26.36 9.40
C GLU A 146 -31.29 -27.58 8.46
N THR A 147 -30.54 -28.62 8.82
CA THR A 147 -30.92 -30.00 8.47
C THR A 147 -30.78 -30.91 9.69
N ASP A 148 -31.94 -31.42 10.07
CA ASP A 148 -32.27 -32.35 11.13
C ASP A 148 -31.69 -33.76 10.89
N LYS A 149 -30.98 -34.34 11.89
CA LYS A 149 -31.22 -35.69 12.50
C LYS A 149 -29.98 -36.41 13.10
N THR A 150 -30.11 -36.64 14.41
CA THR A 150 -29.83 -37.87 15.21
C THR A 150 -28.41 -38.30 15.64
N SER A 151 -28.22 -38.27 16.98
CA SER A 151 -27.47 -39.17 17.91
C SER A 151 -25.94 -39.31 17.74
N ASN A 152 -25.08 -39.14 18.75
CA ASN A 152 -25.09 -39.68 20.12
C ASN A 152 -24.21 -38.85 21.08
N LYS A 153 -24.57 -38.84 22.37
CA LYS A 153 -23.86 -38.22 23.50
C LYS A 153 -22.57 -38.98 23.87
N SER A 154 -21.48 -38.27 24.24
CA SER A 154 -20.89 -38.36 25.60
C SER A 154 -19.70 -37.41 25.83
N ASN A 155 -19.81 -36.69 26.96
CA ASN A 155 -18.83 -36.17 27.92
C ASN A 155 -17.73 -35.14 27.58
N SER A 156 -17.82 -34.08 28.39
CA SER A 156 -16.93 -32.95 28.63
C SER A 156 -15.54 -33.31 29.16
N THR A 157 -14.54 -32.50 28.80
CA THR A 157 -13.66 -31.78 29.76
C THR A 157 -12.95 -30.62 29.06
N ASP A 158 -12.76 -29.54 29.82
CA ASP A 158 -12.25 -28.22 29.46
C ASP A 158 -10.93 -28.16 28.69
N GLY A 159 -10.79 -27.10 27.87
CA GLY A 159 -9.53 -26.38 27.71
C GLY A 159 -9.06 -26.15 26.27
N LYS A 160 -9.00 -24.85 25.91
CA LYS A 160 -8.34 -24.23 24.73
C LYS A 160 -9.19 -24.11 23.46
N PHE A 161 -9.91 -23.00 23.38
CA PHE A 161 -10.27 -22.40 22.09
C PHE A 161 -9.02 -21.74 21.50
N SER A 162 -8.37 -22.43 20.56
CA SER A 162 -7.61 -21.79 19.49
C SER A 162 -8.49 -21.87 18.25
N PRO A 163 -8.93 -20.76 17.64
CA PRO A 163 -9.36 -20.82 16.25
C PRO A 163 -8.09 -20.76 15.39
N GLU A 164 -7.53 -21.93 15.10
CA GLU A 164 -6.75 -22.12 13.88
C GLU A 164 -7.72 -21.91 12.71
N ILE A 165 -7.59 -20.80 11.99
CA ILE A 165 -8.22 -20.62 10.69
C ILE A 165 -7.23 -21.17 9.66
N ASN A 166 -7.59 -22.31 9.08
CA ASN A 166 -6.94 -22.87 7.90
C ASN A 166 -7.15 -21.94 6.71
N LEU A 167 -6.07 -21.57 6.03
CA LEU A 167 -6.10 -20.99 4.70
C LEU A 167 -6.34 -22.12 3.69
N SER A 168 -7.56 -22.22 3.17
CA SER A 168 -7.83 -22.92 1.91
C SER A 168 -7.96 -21.87 0.80
N ASP A 169 -7.15 -22.01 -0.25
CA ASP A 169 -7.38 -21.61 -1.66
C ASP A 169 -7.96 -20.22 -2.06
N ASP A 170 -8.06 -19.23 -1.16
CA ASP A 170 -8.74 -17.94 -1.45
C ASP A 170 -7.86 -16.80 -2.05
N GLU A 171 -6.60 -17.06 -2.41
CA GLU A 171 -5.65 -16.07 -2.98
C GLU A 171 -6.10 -15.39 -4.31
N PRO A 172 -6.80 -16.06 -5.25
CA PRO A 172 -7.31 -15.40 -6.46
C PRO A 172 -8.38 -14.33 -6.15
N GLU A 173 -9.06 -14.40 -5.01
CA GLU A 173 -10.21 -13.56 -4.69
C GLU A 173 -9.81 -12.13 -4.25
N GLN A 174 -8.55 -11.95 -3.85
CA GLN A 174 -8.10 -10.75 -3.15
C GLN A 174 -7.44 -9.71 -4.11
N SER A 175 -6.61 -10.15 -5.08
CA SER A 175 -6.14 -9.33 -6.25
C SER A 175 -7.31 -8.81 -7.09
N ALA A 176 -8.27 -9.69 -7.27
CA ALA A 176 -9.49 -9.54 -8.01
C ALA A 176 -10.49 -8.52 -7.44
N SER A 177 -10.57 -8.43 -6.12
CA SER A 177 -11.48 -7.52 -5.43
C SER A 177 -11.13 -6.05 -5.65
N ALA A 178 -9.83 -5.75 -5.81
CA ALA A 178 -9.29 -4.43 -6.12
C ALA A 178 -9.78 -3.89 -7.48
N GLU A 179 -9.74 -4.72 -8.52
CA GLU A 179 -9.96 -4.30 -9.91
C GLU A 179 -11.43 -3.97 -10.22
N GLN A 180 -12.39 -4.53 -9.45
CA GLN A 180 -13.81 -4.16 -9.55
C GLN A 180 -14.06 -2.68 -9.19
N GLY A 181 -13.20 -2.10 -8.35
CA GLY A 181 -13.30 -0.69 -7.95
C GLY A 181 -12.97 0.31 -9.05
N PHE A 182 -12.50 -0.17 -10.21
CA PHE A 182 -11.95 0.67 -11.26
C PHE A 182 -12.68 0.56 -12.60
N LEU A 183 -13.76 -0.24 -12.68
CA LEU A 183 -14.62 -0.24 -13.86
C LEU A 183 -15.13 1.19 -14.16
N SER A 184 -15.08 1.60 -15.43
CA SER A 184 -15.63 2.88 -15.89
C SER A 184 -16.36 2.71 -17.22
N THR A 185 -17.52 3.35 -17.33
CA THR A 185 -18.30 3.48 -18.56
C THR A 185 -18.16 4.86 -19.21
N GLU A 186 -17.27 5.71 -18.69
CA GLU A 186 -17.01 7.08 -19.15
C GLU A 186 -18.23 8.02 -19.15
N ASP A 187 -19.34 7.61 -18.53
CA ASP A 187 -20.58 8.36 -18.39
C ASP A 187 -21.03 8.39 -16.92
N ASP A 188 -22.16 9.05 -16.64
CA ASP A 188 -22.65 9.23 -15.26
C ASP A 188 -23.11 7.92 -14.59
N ILE A 189 -23.18 6.79 -15.32
CA ILE A 189 -23.62 5.50 -14.75
C ILE A 189 -22.53 4.91 -13.87
N VAL A 190 -21.30 4.80 -14.39
CA VAL A 190 -20.10 4.44 -13.64
C VAL A 190 -18.93 5.30 -14.15
N PRO A 191 -18.74 6.51 -13.61
CA PRO A 191 -17.64 7.38 -14.03
C PRO A 191 -16.25 6.79 -13.82
N GLY A 192 -16.11 5.91 -12.81
CA GLY A 192 -14.87 5.23 -12.43
C GLY A 192 -14.37 5.60 -11.04
N ASN A 193 -13.17 5.12 -10.70
CA ASN A 193 -12.42 5.45 -9.48
C ASN A 193 -13.16 5.16 -8.15
N ASN A 194 -14.02 4.14 -8.10
CA ASN A 194 -14.70 3.79 -6.85
C ASN A 194 -13.70 3.35 -5.77
N GLY A 195 -12.66 2.59 -6.13
CA GLY A 195 -11.58 2.24 -5.18
C GLY A 195 -10.84 3.45 -4.61
N MET A 196 -10.64 4.52 -5.40
CA MET A 196 -10.06 5.78 -4.89
C MET A 196 -11.05 6.56 -4.01
N LYS A 197 -12.34 6.54 -4.35
CA LYS A 197 -13.40 7.17 -3.55
C LYS A 197 -13.58 6.47 -2.20
N ASP A 198 -13.34 5.15 -2.15
CA ASP A 198 -13.30 4.39 -0.90
C ASP A 198 -12.11 4.85 -0.01
N GLN A 199 -10.93 5.07 -0.60
CA GLN A 199 -9.80 5.66 0.13
C GLN A 199 -10.10 7.08 0.63
N VAL A 200 -10.80 7.91 -0.15
CA VAL A 200 -11.29 9.23 0.30
C VAL A 200 -12.23 9.10 1.49
N LEU A 201 -13.16 8.13 1.47
CA LEU A 201 -14.08 7.89 2.58
C LEU A 201 -13.32 7.50 3.85
N ALA A 202 -12.29 6.64 3.72
CA ALA A 202 -11.41 6.29 4.83
C ALA A 202 -10.68 7.53 5.38
N LEU A 203 -10.19 8.42 4.52
CA LEU A 203 -9.54 9.66 4.96
C LEU A 203 -10.48 10.60 5.71
N LYS A 204 -11.74 10.71 5.25
CA LYS A 204 -12.77 11.47 5.96
C LYS A 204 -13.06 10.86 7.34
N TRP A 205 -13.20 9.54 7.41
CA TRP A 205 -13.38 8.85 8.69
C TRP A 205 -12.23 9.13 9.66
N ILE A 206 -10.99 9.11 9.17
CA ILE A 206 -9.82 9.42 10.00
C ILE A 206 -9.86 10.87 10.47
N SER A 207 -10.14 11.82 9.57
CA SER A 207 -10.30 13.23 9.91
C SER A 207 -11.35 13.42 11.02
N ASP A 208 -12.49 12.73 10.92
CA ASP A 208 -13.61 12.87 11.85
C ASP A 208 -13.38 12.15 13.20
N HIS A 209 -12.61 11.06 13.23
CA HIS A 209 -12.60 10.14 14.37
C HIS A 209 -11.24 9.95 15.05
N ILE A 210 -10.12 10.23 14.39
CA ILE A 210 -8.80 9.81 14.89
C ILE A 210 -8.40 10.48 16.21
N LYS A 211 -8.97 11.65 16.49
CA LYS A 211 -8.82 12.35 17.77
C LYS A 211 -9.27 11.50 18.96
N SER A 212 -10.30 10.66 18.79
CA SER A 212 -10.80 9.75 19.83
C SER A 212 -9.80 8.65 20.19
N PHE A 213 -8.87 8.35 19.28
CA PHE A 213 -7.76 7.42 19.46
C PHE A 213 -6.46 8.13 19.88
N GLY A 214 -6.54 9.44 20.12
CA GLY A 214 -5.43 10.30 20.50
C GLY A 214 -4.57 10.80 19.35
N GLY A 215 -4.96 10.54 18.09
CA GLY A 215 -4.25 11.03 16.91
C GLY A 215 -4.65 12.46 16.52
N ASN A 216 -3.81 13.11 15.73
CA ASN A 216 -4.03 14.46 15.23
C ASN A 216 -4.54 14.43 13.77
N PRO A 217 -5.81 14.83 13.52
CA PRO A 217 -6.35 14.86 12.16
C PRO A 217 -5.63 15.87 11.24
N ASP A 218 -4.97 16.89 11.80
CA ASP A 218 -4.23 17.90 11.03
C ASP A 218 -2.78 17.47 10.71
N SER A 219 -2.34 16.30 11.19
CA SER A 219 -0.99 15.77 10.96
C SER A 219 -1.00 14.31 10.53
N VAL A 220 -1.82 14.04 9.52
CA VAL A 220 -1.94 12.74 8.86
C VAL A 220 -0.87 12.58 7.77
N THR A 221 -0.13 11.48 7.79
CA THR A 221 0.81 11.10 6.73
C THR A 221 0.29 9.89 5.97
N LEU A 222 0.10 10.04 4.65
CA LEU A 222 -0.20 8.95 3.75
C LEU A 222 1.06 8.17 3.41
N THR A 223 0.96 6.84 3.36
CA THR A 223 2.03 5.94 2.91
C THR A 223 1.43 4.88 1.99
N GLY A 224 2.19 4.33 1.06
CA GLY A 224 1.70 3.22 0.24
C GLY A 224 2.77 2.66 -0.66
N LEU A 225 2.69 1.36 -0.97
CA LEU A 225 3.60 0.64 -1.86
C LEU A 225 2.94 0.35 -3.20
N SER A 226 3.69 0.46 -4.30
CA SER A 226 3.23 0.07 -5.63
C SER A 226 1.97 0.86 -6.04
N ALA A 227 0.87 0.19 -6.39
CA ALA A 227 -0.44 0.80 -6.57
C ALA A 227 -0.91 1.66 -5.37
N GLY A 228 -0.51 1.30 -4.14
CA GLY A 228 -0.71 2.13 -2.95
C GLY A 228 0.16 3.39 -2.97
N GLY A 229 1.39 3.33 -3.46
CA GLY A 229 2.27 4.48 -3.64
C GLY A 229 1.75 5.42 -4.73
N ALA A 230 1.25 4.85 -5.82
CA ALA A 230 0.51 5.59 -6.85
C ALA A 230 -0.76 6.22 -6.27
N SER A 231 -1.50 5.51 -5.41
CA SER A 231 -2.68 6.05 -4.71
C SER A 231 -2.33 7.26 -3.85
N VAL A 232 -1.23 7.20 -3.08
CA VAL A 232 -0.74 8.35 -2.30
C VAL A 232 -0.53 9.55 -3.21
N HIS A 233 0.20 9.39 -4.33
CA HIS A 233 0.46 10.50 -5.26
C HIS A 233 -0.85 10.99 -5.91
N LEU A 234 -1.78 10.09 -6.26
CA LEU A 234 -3.08 10.43 -6.81
C LEU A 234 -3.94 11.28 -5.86
N HIS A 235 -3.85 11.07 -4.54
CA HIS A 235 -4.54 11.89 -3.56
C HIS A 235 -4.07 13.36 -3.55
N TYR A 236 -2.87 13.68 -4.06
CA TYR A 236 -2.42 15.08 -4.24
C TYR A 236 -3.22 15.83 -5.30
N PHE A 237 -3.76 15.12 -6.29
CA PHE A 237 -4.50 15.69 -7.41
C PHE A 237 -6.01 15.78 -7.16
N SER A 238 -6.51 15.01 -6.19
CA SER A 238 -7.95 14.91 -5.97
C SER A 238 -8.51 16.08 -5.15
N PRO A 239 -9.50 16.83 -5.67
CA PRO A 239 -10.19 17.83 -4.87
C PRO A 239 -10.91 17.23 -3.65
N LEU A 240 -11.26 15.94 -3.71
CA LEU A 240 -11.94 15.23 -2.62
C LEU A 240 -11.00 14.89 -1.44
N SER A 241 -9.69 14.92 -1.66
CA SER A 241 -8.66 14.55 -0.68
C SER A 241 -7.95 15.76 -0.07
N LYS A 242 -8.13 16.93 -0.69
CA LYS A 242 -7.48 18.18 -0.28
C LYS A 242 -7.83 18.52 1.17
N GLY A 243 -6.81 18.70 2.00
CA GLY A 243 -6.97 19.02 3.42
C GLY A 243 -7.21 17.81 4.33
N LEU A 244 -7.27 16.58 3.81
CA LEU A 244 -7.43 15.37 4.64
C LEU A 244 -6.11 14.71 5.05
N PHE A 245 -4.99 15.21 4.53
CA PHE A 245 -3.65 14.76 4.88
C PHE A 245 -2.68 15.94 4.91
N ALA A 246 -1.52 15.73 5.51
CA ALA A 246 -0.48 16.73 5.66
C ALA A 246 0.79 16.39 4.89
N ARG A 247 1.02 15.11 4.55
CA ARG A 247 2.26 14.57 3.93
C ARG A 247 2.00 13.24 3.22
N GLY A 248 2.89 12.85 2.30
CA GLY A 248 2.81 11.54 1.63
C GLY A 248 4.17 10.86 1.46
N VAL A 249 4.18 9.52 1.51
CA VAL A 249 5.33 8.66 1.20
C VAL A 249 4.88 7.60 0.20
N SER A 250 5.41 7.67 -1.01
CA SER A 250 5.14 6.73 -2.09
C SER A 250 6.32 5.77 -2.23
N PHE A 251 6.11 4.51 -1.86
CA PHE A 251 7.08 3.45 -2.11
C PHE A 251 6.87 2.88 -3.52
N SER A 252 7.86 2.99 -4.39
CA SER A 252 7.89 2.36 -5.73
C SER A 252 6.62 2.54 -6.58
N GLY A 253 5.99 3.72 -6.57
CA GLY A 253 4.78 3.95 -7.36
C GLY A 253 4.29 5.39 -7.30
N ASN A 254 3.85 5.94 -8.44
CA ASN A 254 3.41 7.33 -8.53
C ASN A 254 2.41 7.51 -9.69
N ALA A 255 1.66 8.61 -9.72
CA ALA A 255 0.60 8.84 -10.72
C ALA A 255 1.03 8.91 -12.21
N LEU A 256 2.33 9.06 -12.52
CA LEU A 256 2.83 9.04 -13.91
C LEU A 256 3.31 7.66 -14.34
N THR A 257 3.26 6.68 -13.45
CA THR A 257 3.64 5.32 -13.80
C THR A 257 2.63 4.72 -14.80
N PRO A 258 3.08 4.07 -15.90
CA PRO A 258 2.21 3.67 -17.01
C PRO A 258 0.99 2.85 -16.60
N TRP A 259 1.20 1.87 -15.72
CA TRP A 259 0.17 0.92 -15.27
C TRP A 259 -0.88 1.53 -14.33
N VAL A 260 -0.78 2.82 -13.99
CA VAL A 260 -1.70 3.49 -13.05
C VAL A 260 -2.98 3.93 -13.73
N LEU A 261 -2.86 4.57 -14.90
CA LEU A 261 -4.01 5.10 -15.62
C LEU A 261 -4.52 4.06 -16.62
N GLN A 262 -5.81 3.80 -16.55
CA GLN A 262 -6.46 2.87 -17.45
C GLN A 262 -6.66 3.49 -18.83
N ASP A 263 -6.15 2.81 -19.85
CA ASP A 263 -6.52 3.05 -21.24
C ASP A 263 -7.90 2.47 -21.58
N ASP A 264 -8.54 3.08 -22.58
CA ASP A 264 -9.82 2.68 -23.21
C ASP A 264 -10.88 2.07 -22.25
N PRO A 265 -11.30 2.82 -21.21
CA PRO A 265 -12.09 2.25 -20.12
C PRO A 265 -13.47 1.73 -20.54
N LEU A 266 -14.19 2.48 -21.38
CA LEU A 266 -15.49 2.06 -21.89
C LEU A 266 -15.39 0.75 -22.68
N ARG A 267 -14.38 0.62 -23.55
CA ARG A 267 -14.18 -0.60 -24.34
C ARG A 267 -13.88 -1.79 -23.44
N LYS A 268 -13.02 -1.64 -22.44
CA LYS A 268 -12.71 -2.69 -21.46
C LYS A 268 -13.95 -3.12 -20.69
N ALA A 269 -14.80 -2.18 -20.26
CA ALA A 269 -16.08 -2.49 -19.64
C ALA A 269 -17.01 -3.27 -20.58
N GLN A 270 -17.06 -2.92 -21.87
CA GLN A 270 -17.84 -3.65 -22.88
C GLN A 270 -17.29 -5.04 -23.18
N ILE A 271 -15.97 -5.24 -23.18
CA ILE A 271 -15.32 -6.54 -23.35
C ILE A 271 -15.71 -7.46 -22.18
N LEU A 272 -15.54 -6.97 -20.95
CA LEU A 272 -15.93 -7.69 -19.74
C LEU A 272 -17.41 -8.07 -19.75
N GLY A 273 -18.28 -7.10 -20.08
CA GLY A 273 -19.71 -7.34 -20.23
C GLY A 273 -20.04 -8.41 -21.25
N THR A 274 -19.46 -8.30 -22.45
CA THR A 274 -19.72 -9.25 -23.54
C THR A 274 -19.27 -10.66 -23.17
N TYR A 275 -18.11 -10.80 -22.53
CA TYR A 275 -17.59 -12.09 -22.05
C TYR A 275 -18.53 -12.74 -21.03
N LEU A 276 -19.11 -11.94 -20.13
CA LEU A 276 -20.07 -12.38 -19.12
C LEU A 276 -21.51 -12.50 -19.63
N GLY A 277 -21.74 -12.36 -20.94
CA GLY A 277 -23.06 -12.46 -21.55
C GLY A 277 -23.99 -11.28 -21.19
N CYS A 278 -23.44 -10.11 -20.88
CA CYS A 278 -24.19 -8.88 -20.65
C CYS A 278 -24.34 -8.03 -21.93
N PRO A 279 -25.46 -7.29 -22.07
CA PRO A 279 -25.60 -6.31 -23.15
C PRO A 279 -24.49 -5.26 -23.08
N SER A 280 -23.83 -4.95 -24.21
CA SER A 280 -22.68 -4.02 -24.23
C SER A 280 -22.93 -2.70 -24.97
N ARG A 281 -24.09 -2.55 -25.64
CA ARG A 281 -24.41 -1.35 -26.43
C ARG A 281 -24.82 -0.14 -25.58
N LYS A 282 -25.60 -0.38 -24.51
CA LYS A 282 -26.05 0.65 -23.57
C LYS A 282 -25.36 0.42 -22.25
N THR A 283 -24.64 1.43 -21.76
CA THR A 283 -23.86 1.39 -20.52
C THR A 283 -24.73 1.09 -19.29
N LYS A 284 -25.96 1.61 -19.25
CA LYS A 284 -26.93 1.28 -18.19
C LYS A 284 -27.25 -0.21 -18.14
N ASP A 285 -27.67 -0.79 -19.27
CA ASP A 285 -28.04 -2.22 -19.37
C ASP A 285 -26.82 -3.12 -19.07
N LEU A 286 -25.64 -2.71 -19.53
CA LEU A 286 -24.36 -3.35 -19.22
C LEU A 286 -24.14 -3.43 -17.71
N VAL A 287 -24.21 -2.29 -17.02
CA VAL A 287 -23.93 -2.19 -15.58
C VAL A 287 -25.01 -2.89 -14.75
N GLU A 288 -26.28 -2.81 -15.13
CA GLU A 288 -27.36 -3.54 -14.46
C GLU A 288 -27.14 -5.06 -14.55
N CYS A 289 -26.80 -5.57 -15.74
CA CYS A 289 -26.47 -6.99 -15.90
C CYS A 289 -25.21 -7.40 -15.11
N LEU A 290 -24.14 -6.59 -15.14
CA LEU A 290 -22.90 -6.90 -14.41
C LEU A 290 -23.13 -7.00 -12.89
N LYS A 291 -24.04 -6.19 -12.33
CA LYS A 291 -24.43 -6.25 -10.91
C LYS A 291 -25.14 -7.55 -10.52
N GLU A 292 -25.71 -8.26 -11.48
CA GLU A 292 -26.37 -9.56 -11.27
C GLU A 292 -25.40 -10.73 -11.42
N ARG A 293 -24.17 -10.51 -11.90
CA ARG A 293 -23.16 -11.56 -12.04
C ARG A 293 -22.50 -11.88 -10.70
N PRO A 294 -22.17 -13.15 -10.42
CA PRO A 294 -21.37 -13.50 -9.26
C PRO A 294 -20.04 -12.74 -9.28
N THR A 295 -19.70 -12.11 -8.15
CA THR A 295 -18.46 -11.32 -8.00
C THR A 295 -17.22 -12.08 -8.47
N ARG A 296 -17.08 -13.35 -8.07
CA ARG A 296 -15.98 -14.23 -8.47
C ARG A 296 -15.87 -14.41 -10.00
N GLN A 297 -16.99 -14.48 -10.72
CA GLN A 297 -16.95 -14.57 -12.19
C GLN A 297 -16.49 -13.28 -12.83
N VAL A 298 -16.93 -12.12 -12.32
CA VAL A 298 -16.50 -10.80 -12.82
C VAL A 298 -14.99 -10.65 -12.69
N VAL A 299 -14.51 -11.00 -11.51
CA VAL A 299 -13.11 -11.09 -11.12
C VAL A 299 -12.28 -11.97 -12.05
N GLU A 300 -12.64 -13.24 -12.18
CA GLU A 300 -11.84 -14.22 -12.93
C GLU A 300 -11.82 -13.89 -14.43
N SER A 301 -12.81 -13.13 -14.90
CA SER A 301 -12.90 -12.68 -16.28
C SER A 301 -11.89 -11.59 -16.62
N ILE A 302 -11.24 -10.94 -15.64
CA ILE A 302 -10.26 -9.88 -15.91
C ILE A 302 -9.05 -10.42 -16.70
N LYS A 303 -8.73 -11.71 -16.55
CA LYS A 303 -7.68 -12.39 -17.32
C LYS A 303 -7.86 -12.30 -18.84
N ILE A 304 -9.06 -12.03 -19.36
CA ILE A 304 -9.29 -11.82 -20.80
C ILE A 304 -8.57 -10.58 -21.34
N MET A 305 -8.20 -9.65 -20.45
CA MET A 305 -7.44 -8.44 -20.76
C MET A 305 -5.94 -8.61 -20.51
N ARG A 306 -5.51 -9.81 -20.09
CA ARG A 306 -4.11 -10.17 -19.84
C ARG A 306 -3.65 -11.21 -20.86
N PRO A 307 -3.17 -10.80 -22.05
CA PRO A 307 -2.87 -11.75 -23.13
C PRO A 307 -1.73 -12.73 -22.80
N TRP A 308 -0.89 -12.41 -21.82
CA TRP A 308 0.22 -13.28 -21.44
C TRP A 308 0.61 -13.12 -19.97
N LEU A 309 0.48 -14.22 -19.21
CA LEU A 309 0.72 -14.27 -17.77
C LEU A 309 -0.02 -13.13 -17.05
N PHE A 310 0.65 -12.42 -16.16
CA PHE A 310 0.08 -11.30 -15.41
C PHE A 310 0.13 -9.95 -16.15
N ASN A 311 0.36 -9.92 -17.47
CA ASN A 311 0.56 -8.66 -18.22
C ASN A 311 -0.65 -8.27 -19.06
N PRO A 312 -1.06 -6.98 -19.06
CA PRO A 312 -0.57 -5.89 -18.22
C PRO A 312 -0.98 -6.06 -16.74
N PHE A 313 -0.29 -5.43 -15.80
CA PHE A 313 -0.52 -5.63 -14.35
C PHE A 313 -1.89 -5.13 -13.89
N SER A 314 -2.36 -4.05 -14.49
CA SER A 314 -3.55 -3.31 -14.08
C SER A 314 -4.41 -3.03 -15.31
N PRO A 315 -5.14 -4.03 -15.83
CA PRO A 315 -6.03 -3.84 -16.95
C PRO A 315 -7.18 -2.88 -16.61
N LEU A 316 -7.63 -2.87 -15.35
CA LEU A 316 -8.59 -1.92 -14.80
C LEU A 316 -7.90 -1.06 -13.72
N GLY A 317 -7.86 0.25 -13.94
CA GLY A 317 -7.06 1.20 -13.17
C GLY A 317 -7.74 2.56 -13.03
N VAL A 318 -6.98 3.56 -12.60
CA VAL A 318 -7.54 4.90 -12.37
C VAL A 318 -7.88 5.55 -13.71
N VAL A 319 -9.01 6.26 -13.79
CA VAL A 319 -9.44 6.97 -15.00
C VAL A 319 -9.53 8.48 -14.76
N VAL A 320 -9.32 9.27 -15.80
CA VAL A 320 -9.72 10.69 -15.80
C VAL A 320 -11.24 10.74 -16.00
N GLU A 321 -12.00 11.13 -14.97
CA GLU A 321 -13.46 11.08 -15.00
C GLU A 321 -14.04 12.17 -15.92
N LYS A 322 -14.63 11.76 -17.04
CA LYS A 322 -15.26 12.66 -18.02
C LYS A 322 -16.54 13.32 -17.47
N SER A 323 -17.27 12.61 -16.62
CA SER A 323 -18.61 12.95 -16.15
C SER A 323 -18.72 12.86 -14.61
N GLY A 324 -19.87 13.23 -14.04
CA GLY A 324 -20.11 13.26 -12.60
C GLY A 324 -19.62 14.53 -11.89
N SER A 325 -20.30 14.89 -10.80
CA SER A 325 -19.98 16.06 -9.96
C SER A 325 -18.99 15.76 -8.84
N ASN A 326 -18.75 14.48 -8.53
CA ASN A 326 -17.90 14.01 -7.43
C ASN A 326 -16.66 13.27 -7.97
N LYS A 327 -15.90 13.95 -8.83
CA LYS A 327 -14.72 13.37 -9.50
C LYS A 327 -13.56 13.25 -8.51
N PHE A 328 -13.00 12.05 -8.40
CA PHE A 328 -11.73 11.84 -7.72
C PHE A 328 -10.59 12.44 -8.54
N LEU A 329 -10.54 12.16 -9.86
CA LEU A 329 -9.52 12.67 -10.78
C LEU A 329 -10.20 13.32 -11.98
N ALA A 330 -10.15 14.65 -12.04
CA ALA A 330 -10.85 15.42 -13.08
C ALA A 330 -10.01 15.67 -14.34
N GLU A 331 -8.69 15.64 -14.22
CA GLU A 331 -7.74 15.94 -15.29
C GLU A 331 -6.51 15.03 -15.20
N HIS A 332 -5.75 14.94 -16.28
CA HIS A 332 -4.55 14.10 -16.34
C HIS A 332 -3.48 14.57 -15.32
N PRO A 333 -2.89 13.67 -14.50
CA PRO A 333 -1.89 14.02 -13.49
C PRO A 333 -0.69 14.81 -14.04
N TYR A 334 -0.20 14.46 -15.24
CA TYR A 334 0.87 15.21 -15.90
C TYR A 334 0.53 16.69 -16.09
N SER A 335 -0.68 17.01 -16.57
CA SER A 335 -1.13 18.40 -16.75
C SER A 335 -1.22 19.12 -15.41
N LEU A 336 -1.74 18.46 -14.38
CA LEU A 336 -1.85 19.02 -13.04
C LEU A 336 -0.46 19.31 -12.43
N LEU A 337 0.52 18.43 -12.65
CA LEU A 337 1.91 18.64 -12.23
C LEU A 337 2.56 19.82 -12.95
N LYS A 338 2.43 19.86 -14.29
CA LYS A 338 2.97 20.92 -15.14
C LYS A 338 2.40 22.30 -14.81
N ASP A 339 1.11 22.36 -14.49
CA ASP A 339 0.42 23.60 -14.15
C ASP A 339 0.53 23.98 -12.66
N GLY A 340 1.11 23.10 -11.82
CA GLY A 340 1.17 23.32 -10.37
C GLY A 340 -0.19 23.26 -9.67
N ARG A 341 -1.14 22.51 -10.21
CA ARG A 341 -2.53 22.38 -9.72
C ARG A 341 -2.74 21.11 -8.91
N PHE A 342 -2.00 20.98 -7.82
CA PHE A 342 -2.09 19.88 -6.86
C PHE A 342 -2.02 20.41 -5.42
N TYR A 343 -2.28 19.55 -4.45
CA TYR A 343 -2.20 19.92 -3.03
C TYR A 343 -0.72 20.02 -2.57
N ASP A 344 -0.30 21.22 -2.20
CA ASP A 344 1.08 21.57 -1.81
C ASP A 344 1.39 21.08 -0.39
N VAL A 345 1.89 19.85 -0.30
CA VAL A 345 2.39 19.23 0.94
C VAL A 345 3.68 18.43 0.70
N PRO A 346 4.49 18.14 1.74
CA PRO A 346 5.74 17.38 1.59
C PRO A 346 5.53 15.95 1.09
N TRP A 347 6.40 15.50 0.18
CA TRP A 347 6.33 14.18 -0.43
C TRP A 347 7.68 13.46 -0.43
N ILE A 348 7.69 12.17 -0.10
CA ILE A 348 8.80 11.26 -0.36
C ILE A 348 8.37 10.28 -1.45
N THR A 349 9.21 10.04 -2.44
CA THR A 349 9.05 8.90 -3.37
C THR A 349 10.30 8.02 -3.35
N SER A 350 10.12 6.71 -3.50
CA SER A 350 11.23 5.76 -3.51
C SER A 350 11.29 4.91 -4.77
N LEU A 351 12.46 4.32 -4.96
CA LEU A 351 12.75 3.26 -5.90
C LEU A 351 13.67 2.24 -5.23
N THR A 352 13.57 0.97 -5.62
CA THR A 352 14.57 -0.06 -5.33
C THR A 352 15.51 -0.26 -6.52
N SER A 353 16.65 -0.91 -6.31
CA SER A 353 17.66 -1.04 -7.36
C SER A 353 17.27 -1.96 -8.52
N GLU A 354 16.39 -2.92 -8.26
CA GLU A 354 15.90 -3.88 -9.24
C GLU A 354 14.36 -4.05 -9.15
N GLU A 355 13.63 -2.93 -9.26
CA GLU A 355 12.16 -2.87 -9.33
C GLU A 355 11.56 -3.93 -10.29
N GLY A 356 12.21 -4.13 -11.44
CA GLY A 356 11.83 -5.07 -12.50
C GLY A 356 11.89 -6.54 -12.09
N LEU A 357 12.47 -6.88 -10.94
CA LEU A 357 12.44 -8.27 -10.44
C LEU A 357 11.04 -8.75 -10.15
N TYR A 358 10.19 -7.93 -9.55
CA TYR A 358 8.79 -8.29 -9.27
C TYR A 358 8.02 -8.63 -10.55
N PRO A 359 7.96 -7.75 -11.56
CA PRO A 359 7.20 -8.05 -12.75
C PRO A 359 7.87 -9.09 -13.67
N ALA A 360 9.17 -9.34 -13.54
CA ALA A 360 9.87 -10.38 -14.29
C ALA A 360 9.86 -11.75 -13.59
N ALA A 361 9.48 -11.83 -12.31
CA ALA A 361 9.60 -13.02 -11.47
C ALA A 361 8.97 -14.28 -12.09
N ASP A 362 7.79 -14.14 -12.71
CA ASP A 362 7.08 -15.26 -13.32
C ASP A 362 7.86 -15.88 -14.48
N TYR A 363 8.69 -15.11 -15.18
CA TYR A 363 9.33 -15.55 -16.43
C TYR A 363 10.42 -16.59 -16.19
N VAL A 364 10.96 -16.65 -14.97
CA VAL A 364 11.96 -17.65 -14.56
C VAL A 364 11.35 -18.86 -13.85
N LEU A 365 10.04 -18.86 -13.56
CA LEU A 365 9.35 -19.98 -12.90
C LEU A 365 9.27 -21.22 -13.80
N LYS A 366 9.14 -21.04 -15.12
CA LYS A 366 9.12 -22.13 -16.10
C LYS A 366 10.23 -21.94 -17.13
N ARG A 367 10.94 -23.03 -17.44
CA ARG A 367 12.09 -23.03 -18.36
C ARG A 367 11.78 -22.44 -19.75
N ASN A 368 10.52 -22.47 -20.19
CA ASN A 368 10.12 -22.04 -21.53
C ASN A 368 9.63 -20.59 -21.62
N TYR A 369 9.30 -19.91 -20.51
CA TYR A 369 8.69 -18.58 -20.58
C TYR A 369 9.63 -17.51 -21.15
N LEU A 370 10.90 -17.46 -20.73
CA LEU A 370 11.88 -16.56 -21.35
C LEU A 370 12.04 -16.83 -22.86
N SER A 371 12.08 -18.10 -23.26
CA SER A 371 12.17 -18.45 -24.69
C SER A 371 10.92 -18.08 -25.47
N GLU A 372 9.74 -18.19 -24.85
CA GLU A 372 8.48 -17.79 -25.44
C GLU A 372 8.42 -16.26 -25.62
N LEU A 373 8.79 -15.52 -24.57
CA LEU A 373 8.90 -14.06 -24.59
C LEU A 373 9.88 -13.60 -25.67
N ASP A 374 11.03 -14.27 -25.82
CA ASP A 374 12.00 -13.97 -26.86
C ASP A 374 11.41 -14.11 -28.28
N LYS A 375 10.71 -15.23 -28.53
CA LYS A 375 10.13 -15.58 -29.83
C LYS A 375 8.93 -14.72 -30.21
N ARG A 376 8.13 -14.35 -29.22
CA ARG A 376 6.90 -13.55 -29.37
C ARG A 376 7.11 -12.10 -28.93
N TRP A 377 8.36 -11.61 -28.90
CA TRP A 377 8.67 -10.31 -28.31
C TRP A 377 7.86 -9.16 -28.93
N LEU A 378 7.75 -9.10 -30.26
CA LEU A 378 7.01 -8.04 -30.94
C LEU A 378 5.51 -8.02 -30.55
N GLU A 379 4.94 -9.19 -30.29
CA GLU A 379 3.55 -9.36 -29.86
C GLU A 379 3.35 -9.02 -28.38
N LEU A 380 4.28 -9.46 -27.52
CA LEU A 380 4.11 -9.44 -26.06
C LEU A 380 4.64 -8.17 -25.40
N ALA A 381 5.70 -7.56 -25.95
CA ALA A 381 6.33 -6.37 -25.39
C ALA A 381 5.35 -5.21 -25.14
N PRO A 382 4.38 -4.90 -26.01
CA PRO A 382 3.40 -3.85 -25.74
C PRO A 382 2.55 -4.07 -24.48
N SER A 383 2.30 -5.34 -24.11
CA SER A 383 1.56 -5.66 -22.88
C SER A 383 2.49 -5.75 -21.66
N VAL A 384 3.70 -6.30 -21.83
CA VAL A 384 4.70 -6.46 -20.77
C VAL A 384 5.27 -5.12 -20.28
N LEU A 385 5.40 -4.16 -21.19
CA LEU A 385 5.94 -2.82 -20.93
C LEU A 385 4.85 -1.74 -20.94
N ASP A 386 3.60 -2.17 -20.94
CA ASP A 386 2.41 -1.34 -20.78
C ASP A 386 2.35 -0.13 -21.73
N TYR A 387 2.46 -0.41 -23.03
CA TYR A 387 2.33 0.60 -24.09
C TYR A 387 1.40 0.20 -25.24
N ASN A 388 0.65 -0.89 -25.08
CA ASN A 388 -0.24 -1.41 -26.13
C ASN A 388 -1.27 -0.38 -26.62
N TYR A 389 -1.67 0.59 -25.80
CA TYR A 389 -2.63 1.62 -26.19
C TYR A 389 -2.03 3.03 -26.28
N THR A 390 -0.73 3.14 -26.03
CA THR A 390 0.00 4.41 -26.02
C THR A 390 0.99 4.53 -27.16
N VAL A 391 1.18 3.47 -27.95
CA VAL A 391 1.94 3.51 -29.21
C VAL A 391 0.99 3.18 -30.38
N PRO A 392 0.97 3.98 -31.45
CA PRO A 392 0.18 3.66 -32.65
C PRO A 392 0.50 2.28 -33.23
N ASP A 393 -0.52 1.53 -33.65
CA ASP A 393 -0.39 0.16 -34.16
C ASP A 393 0.66 0.02 -35.27
N GLY A 394 0.76 1.01 -36.16
CA GLY A 394 1.67 0.97 -37.32
C GLY A 394 3.17 1.01 -36.96
N ILE A 395 3.54 1.31 -35.71
CA ILE A 395 4.94 1.42 -35.28
C ILE A 395 5.29 0.56 -34.07
N LYS A 396 4.35 -0.22 -33.51
CA LYS A 396 4.59 -1.05 -32.32
C LYS A 396 5.76 -2.00 -32.48
N ASP A 397 5.84 -2.72 -33.60
CA ASP A 397 6.93 -3.67 -33.87
C ASP A 397 8.30 -2.96 -33.90
N GLN A 398 8.35 -1.76 -34.49
CA GLN A 398 9.58 -0.96 -34.52
C GLN A 398 10.00 -0.54 -33.10
N VAL A 399 9.05 -0.08 -32.28
CA VAL A 399 9.29 0.30 -30.89
C VAL A 399 9.74 -0.91 -30.07
N SER A 400 9.04 -2.05 -30.17
CA SER A 400 9.42 -3.32 -29.54
C SER A 400 10.86 -3.72 -29.90
N ALA A 401 11.21 -3.66 -31.18
CA ALA A 401 12.55 -4.01 -31.66
C ALA A 401 13.62 -3.04 -31.14
N GLN A 402 13.34 -1.74 -31.16
CA GLN A 402 14.25 -0.70 -30.64
C GLN A 402 14.54 -0.90 -29.15
N ILE A 403 13.50 -1.14 -28.34
CA ILE A 403 13.66 -1.38 -26.90
C ILE A 403 14.51 -2.63 -26.66
N LYS A 404 14.21 -3.74 -27.36
CA LYS A 404 14.98 -4.98 -27.22
C LYS A 404 16.45 -4.78 -27.57
N GLU A 405 16.71 -4.08 -28.67
CA GLU A 405 18.06 -3.80 -29.11
C GLU A 405 18.81 -2.93 -28.10
N GLU A 406 18.16 -1.93 -27.49
CA GLU A 406 18.81 -1.07 -26.50
C GLU A 406 19.32 -1.88 -25.30
N TYR A 407 18.53 -2.79 -24.75
CA TYR A 407 18.90 -3.53 -23.54
C TYR A 407 19.68 -4.81 -23.81
N LEU A 408 19.43 -5.50 -24.92
CA LEU A 408 19.98 -6.83 -25.20
C LEU A 408 21.08 -6.83 -26.25
N LYS A 409 21.26 -5.75 -27.03
CA LYS A 409 22.32 -5.61 -28.05
C LYS A 409 22.42 -6.86 -28.95
N GLY A 410 21.28 -7.26 -29.54
CA GLY A 410 21.15 -8.46 -30.38
C GLY A 410 21.13 -9.82 -29.66
N GLN A 411 21.27 -9.88 -28.32
CA GLN A 411 21.17 -11.13 -27.57
C GLN A 411 19.71 -11.57 -27.36
N PRO A 412 19.43 -12.89 -27.28
CA PRO A 412 18.07 -13.38 -27.01
C PRO A 412 17.69 -13.13 -25.54
N ILE A 413 16.38 -13.03 -25.26
CA ILE A 413 15.85 -13.11 -23.90
C ILE A 413 16.03 -14.54 -23.38
N SER A 414 16.83 -14.67 -22.33
CA SER A 414 17.30 -15.95 -21.82
C SER A 414 17.75 -15.80 -20.36
N PRO A 415 18.03 -16.89 -19.63
CA PRO A 415 18.55 -16.77 -18.27
C PRO A 415 19.83 -15.92 -18.17
N THR A 416 20.68 -15.90 -19.21
CA THR A 416 21.92 -15.10 -19.20
C THR A 416 21.69 -13.61 -19.41
N THR A 417 20.56 -13.21 -19.99
CA THR A 417 20.18 -11.81 -20.24
C THR A 417 19.03 -11.35 -19.35
N TYR A 418 18.66 -12.16 -18.36
CA TYR A 418 17.53 -11.89 -17.47
C TYR A 418 17.71 -10.57 -16.70
N LYS A 419 18.94 -10.25 -16.28
CA LYS A 419 19.23 -8.96 -15.63
C LYS A 419 18.97 -7.76 -16.55
N ASN A 420 19.27 -7.86 -17.84
CA ASN A 420 18.93 -6.80 -18.79
C ASN A 420 17.42 -6.63 -18.97
N LEU A 421 16.64 -7.72 -18.87
CA LEU A 421 15.18 -7.65 -18.86
C LEU A 421 14.65 -6.99 -17.58
N ILE A 422 15.24 -7.30 -16.43
CA ILE A 422 14.94 -6.63 -15.15
C ILE A 422 15.21 -5.12 -15.29
N ASP A 423 16.39 -4.72 -15.77
CA ASP A 423 16.73 -3.30 -15.98
C ASP A 423 15.72 -2.60 -16.90
N MET A 424 15.32 -3.25 -17.99
CA MET A 424 14.30 -2.75 -18.93
C MET A 424 12.96 -2.49 -18.25
N MET A 425 12.51 -3.44 -17.42
CA MET A 425 11.25 -3.34 -16.71
C MET A 425 11.32 -2.32 -15.56
N SER A 426 12.43 -2.25 -14.82
CA SER A 426 12.69 -1.22 -13.80
C SER A 426 12.55 0.18 -14.40
N ASP A 427 13.22 0.43 -15.52
CA ASP A 427 13.25 1.75 -16.15
C ASP A 427 11.87 2.19 -16.62
N ARG A 428 11.19 1.34 -17.40
CA ARG A 428 9.88 1.66 -17.99
C ARG A 428 8.78 1.76 -16.95
N LEU A 429 8.72 0.79 -16.05
CA LEU A 429 7.55 0.59 -15.19
C LEU A 429 7.69 1.33 -13.86
N PHE A 430 8.86 1.91 -13.54
CA PHE A 430 9.10 2.58 -12.26
C PHE A 430 10.06 3.79 -12.33
N SER A 431 11.33 3.60 -12.71
CA SER A 431 12.39 4.61 -12.48
C SER A 431 12.18 5.92 -13.25
N ILE A 432 11.91 5.83 -14.55
CA ILE A 432 11.72 6.99 -15.42
C ILE A 432 10.47 7.81 -15.05
N PRO A 433 9.28 7.20 -14.88
CA PRO A 433 8.12 7.97 -14.43
C PRO A 433 8.30 8.54 -13.02
N ALA A 434 9.00 7.85 -12.11
CA ALA A 434 9.28 8.36 -10.76
C ALA A 434 10.17 9.60 -10.77
N GLU A 435 11.23 9.60 -11.58
CA GLU A 435 12.04 10.80 -11.76
C GLU A 435 11.21 11.96 -12.32
N LYS A 436 10.45 11.70 -13.40
CA LYS A 436 9.63 12.72 -14.06
C LYS A 436 8.63 13.34 -13.07
N ALA A 437 7.92 12.50 -12.32
CA ALA A 437 6.98 12.94 -11.29
C ALA A 437 7.68 13.77 -10.19
N ALA A 438 8.81 13.30 -9.66
CA ALA A 438 9.56 13.99 -8.62
C ALA A 438 10.03 15.38 -9.07
N LYS A 439 10.60 15.49 -10.28
CA LYS A 439 11.08 16.76 -10.83
C LYS A 439 9.93 17.74 -11.10
N LEU A 440 8.85 17.28 -11.75
CA LEU A 440 7.70 18.12 -12.05
C LEU A 440 7.01 18.62 -10.77
N GLN A 441 6.83 17.74 -9.78
CA GLN A 441 6.25 18.17 -8.51
C GLN A 441 7.18 19.14 -7.80
N ALA A 442 8.48 18.85 -7.66
CA ALA A 442 9.43 19.73 -6.98
C ALA A 442 9.53 21.13 -7.62
N HIS A 443 9.43 21.20 -8.95
CA HIS A 443 9.43 22.46 -9.70
C HIS A 443 8.27 23.38 -9.30
N SER A 444 7.06 22.81 -9.21
CA SER A 444 5.83 23.56 -8.96
C SER A 444 5.51 23.71 -7.47
N ASN A 445 6.01 22.81 -6.61
CA ASN A 445 5.66 22.74 -5.19
C ASN A 445 6.43 23.77 -4.34
N LYS A 446 5.82 24.29 -3.27
CA LYS A 446 6.57 25.02 -2.23
C LYS A 446 7.15 24.05 -1.21
N SER A 447 6.39 23.01 -0.86
CA SER A 447 6.81 21.94 0.03
C SER A 447 7.92 21.09 -0.59
N PRO A 448 8.81 20.51 0.25
CA PRO A 448 9.92 19.70 -0.26
C PRO A 448 9.44 18.37 -0.83
N VAL A 449 10.12 17.94 -1.90
CA VAL A 449 10.05 16.58 -2.44
C VAL A 449 11.39 15.90 -2.16
N TYR A 450 11.36 14.66 -1.68
CA TYR A 450 12.56 13.86 -1.41
C TYR A 450 12.50 12.55 -2.20
N VAL A 451 13.65 12.12 -2.70
CA VAL A 451 13.80 10.84 -3.41
C VAL A 451 14.89 10.01 -2.74
N TYR A 452 14.66 8.72 -2.58
CA TYR A 452 15.71 7.76 -2.26
C TYR A 452 15.69 6.56 -3.22
N TYR A 453 16.85 5.94 -3.38
CA TYR A 453 17.11 4.76 -4.18
C TYR A 453 17.73 3.68 -3.27
N PHE A 454 17.08 2.53 -3.16
CA PHE A 454 17.40 1.52 -2.16
C PHE A 454 18.08 0.30 -2.78
N CYS A 455 19.31 0.02 -2.35
CA CYS A 455 20.20 -1.00 -2.92
C CYS A 455 20.62 -2.08 -1.91
N TYR A 456 20.05 -2.08 -0.69
CA TYR A 456 20.43 -3.02 0.36
C TYR A 456 19.56 -4.29 0.33
N THR A 457 20.15 -5.44 -0.01
CA THR A 457 19.46 -6.75 -0.13
C THR A 457 19.10 -7.40 1.21
N GLY A 458 19.70 -6.93 2.31
CA GLY A 458 19.54 -7.53 3.64
C GLY A 458 20.39 -8.77 3.85
N GLU A 459 20.75 -9.07 5.10
CA GLU A 459 21.55 -10.28 5.42
C GLU A 459 20.66 -11.50 5.72
N LYS A 460 19.47 -11.26 6.27
CA LYS A 460 18.54 -12.32 6.69
C LYS A 460 17.08 -12.05 6.36
N LEU A 461 16.78 -10.85 5.88
CA LEU A 461 15.45 -10.48 5.44
C LEU A 461 15.28 -10.98 4.00
N GLU A 462 14.42 -11.98 3.80
CA GLU A 462 14.16 -12.51 2.45
C GLU A 462 13.52 -11.44 1.56
N SER A 463 14.13 -11.13 0.42
CA SER A 463 13.54 -10.32 -0.65
C SER A 463 12.19 -10.87 -1.10
N PHE A 464 11.26 -10.00 -1.51
CA PHE A 464 10.01 -10.38 -2.15
C PHE A 464 10.25 -11.32 -3.34
N THR A 465 11.32 -11.14 -4.11
CA THR A 465 11.60 -12.00 -5.29
C THR A 465 12.03 -13.40 -4.89
N VAL A 466 12.82 -13.59 -3.84
CA VAL A 466 13.18 -14.93 -3.35
C VAL A 466 11.91 -15.72 -3.00
N HIS A 467 10.90 -15.02 -2.46
CA HIS A 467 9.60 -15.60 -2.18
C HIS A 467 8.82 -15.98 -3.46
N PHE A 468 8.75 -15.08 -4.44
CA PHE A 468 7.94 -15.27 -5.65
C PHE A 468 8.61 -16.16 -6.71
N ALA A 469 9.88 -15.91 -7.02
CA ALA A 469 10.65 -16.66 -8.02
C ALA A 469 11.06 -18.06 -7.52
N LYS A 470 10.97 -18.34 -6.21
CA LYS A 470 11.42 -19.59 -5.55
C LYS A 470 12.87 -19.94 -5.92
N GLN A 471 13.72 -18.93 -6.07
CA GLN A 471 15.14 -19.10 -6.37
C GLN A 471 16.01 -18.65 -5.19
N ASP A 472 17.11 -19.36 -4.97
CA ASP A 472 18.13 -19.06 -3.95
C ASP A 472 19.18 -18.03 -4.44
N GLN A 473 19.02 -17.45 -5.63
CA GLN A 473 19.94 -16.44 -6.17
C GLN A 473 19.57 -15.03 -5.71
N ASP A 474 20.57 -14.31 -5.20
CA ASP A 474 20.49 -12.88 -4.90
C ASP A 474 20.59 -12.09 -6.21
N ASP A 475 19.43 -11.81 -6.81
CA ASP A 475 19.32 -11.03 -8.05
C ASP A 475 19.25 -9.51 -7.81
N GLY A 476 19.38 -9.06 -6.56
CA GLY A 476 19.33 -7.65 -6.16
C GLY A 476 18.09 -7.30 -5.33
N VAL A 477 17.73 -6.02 -5.31
CA VAL A 477 16.67 -5.48 -4.43
C VAL A 477 15.37 -5.26 -5.18
N SER A 478 14.40 -6.11 -4.88
CA SER A 478 13.11 -6.16 -5.56
C SER A 478 12.17 -5.05 -5.13
N HIS A 479 11.16 -4.83 -5.97
CA HIS A 479 10.03 -3.97 -5.70
C HIS A 479 9.43 -4.23 -4.29
N GLY A 480 9.45 -3.20 -3.45
CA GLY A 480 8.89 -3.23 -2.10
C GLY A 480 9.79 -3.82 -1.01
N ASP A 481 11.02 -4.24 -1.32
CA ASP A 481 11.95 -4.76 -0.31
C ASP A 481 12.29 -3.71 0.77
N ASP A 482 12.31 -2.43 0.40
CA ASP A 482 12.53 -1.31 1.32
C ASP A 482 11.42 -1.17 2.37
N MET A 483 10.16 -1.39 1.97
CA MET A 483 8.99 -1.32 2.86
C MET A 483 9.06 -2.35 4.00
N MET A 484 9.71 -3.49 3.78
CA MET A 484 9.79 -4.56 4.77
C MET A 484 10.58 -4.17 6.04
N TYR A 485 11.43 -3.14 5.95
CA TYR A 485 12.14 -2.58 7.10
C TYR A 485 11.25 -1.68 7.97
N ILE A 486 10.02 -1.38 7.55
CA ILE A 486 9.05 -0.59 8.33
C ILE A 486 7.91 -1.48 8.82
N PHE A 487 7.37 -2.34 7.96
CA PHE A 487 6.14 -3.07 8.21
C PHE A 487 6.38 -4.58 8.26
N SER A 488 5.88 -5.24 9.31
CA SER A 488 5.92 -6.70 9.42
C SER A 488 4.86 -7.36 8.55
N ASN A 489 5.17 -8.51 7.94
CA ASN A 489 4.20 -9.34 7.22
C ASN A 489 3.45 -10.29 8.21
N PRO A 490 2.14 -10.09 8.44
CA PRO A 490 1.37 -10.93 9.36
C PRO A 490 1.05 -12.33 8.82
N HIS A 491 1.27 -12.62 7.53
CA HIS A 491 0.98 -13.93 6.91
C HIS A 491 2.13 -14.94 6.98
N LYS A 492 3.20 -14.66 7.72
CA LYS A 492 4.25 -15.64 8.01
C LYS A 492 3.98 -16.34 9.36
N PRO A 493 3.47 -17.59 9.39
CA PRO A 493 3.41 -18.41 10.61
C PRO A 493 4.79 -18.96 11.04
N LYS A 494 5.85 -18.71 10.26
CA LYS A 494 7.24 -19.05 10.65
C LYS A 494 7.85 -17.91 11.46
N PRO A 495 8.59 -18.21 12.54
CA PRO A 495 9.27 -17.16 13.31
C PRO A 495 10.17 -16.37 12.37
N ILE A 496 9.98 -15.05 12.31
CA ILE A 496 10.89 -14.14 11.61
C ILE A 496 12.29 -14.48 12.12
N PRO A 497 13.24 -14.88 11.24
CA PRO A 497 14.58 -15.20 11.69
C PRO A 497 15.14 -13.99 12.44
N LYS A 498 15.91 -14.23 13.52
CA LYS A 498 16.55 -13.15 14.26
C LYS A 498 17.37 -12.31 13.27
N LEU A 499 16.92 -11.07 13.06
CA LEU A 499 17.55 -10.13 12.14
C LEU A 499 19.03 -9.97 12.47
N SER A 500 19.82 -9.70 11.45
CA SER A 500 21.22 -9.39 11.66
C SER A 500 21.39 -8.01 12.31
N TYR A 501 22.62 -7.70 12.74
CA TYR A 501 22.92 -6.36 13.25
C TYR A 501 22.68 -5.28 12.18
N LEU A 502 23.03 -5.55 10.92
CA LEU A 502 22.83 -4.60 9.82
C LEU A 502 21.34 -4.47 9.47
N ASP A 503 20.59 -5.57 9.43
CA ASP A 503 19.14 -5.52 9.17
C ASP A 503 18.38 -4.73 10.27
N GLU A 504 18.70 -4.96 11.55
CA GLU A 504 18.12 -4.17 12.65
C GLU A 504 18.51 -2.69 12.57
N HIS A 505 19.74 -2.39 12.15
CA HIS A 505 20.16 -1.01 11.98
C HIS A 505 19.42 -0.34 10.81
N MET A 506 19.23 -1.03 9.68
CA MET A 506 18.44 -0.52 8.55
C MET A 506 17.00 -0.24 8.96
N LYS A 507 16.37 -1.20 9.65
CA LYS A 507 15.03 -1.05 10.21
C LYS A 507 14.92 0.19 11.10
N GLN A 508 15.90 0.40 11.97
CA GLN A 508 15.90 1.58 12.84
C GLN A 508 16.05 2.89 12.06
N ILE A 509 16.83 2.91 10.97
CA ILE A 509 16.96 4.05 10.06
C ILE A 509 15.61 4.38 9.41
N PHE A 510 14.94 3.39 8.83
CA PHE A 510 13.64 3.57 8.15
C PHE A 510 12.53 3.99 9.11
N ILE A 511 12.45 3.38 10.30
CA ILE A 511 11.48 3.80 11.33
C ILE A 511 11.72 5.26 11.74
N ASN A 512 12.97 5.66 11.98
CA ASN A 512 13.29 7.03 12.37
C ASN A 512 13.02 8.04 11.25
N MET A 513 13.32 7.66 10.00
CA MET A 513 13.01 8.45 8.81
C MET A 513 11.50 8.70 8.74
N LEU A 514 10.68 7.65 8.86
CA LEU A 514 9.24 7.77 8.73
C LEU A 514 8.61 8.55 9.88
N LEU A 515 9.08 8.34 11.11
CA LEU A 515 8.63 9.10 12.28
C LEU A 515 8.96 10.59 12.13
N SER A 516 10.23 10.92 11.86
CA SER A 516 10.65 12.32 11.72
C SER A 516 9.93 13.04 10.56
N PHE A 517 9.73 12.34 9.44
CA PHE A 517 8.95 12.86 8.33
C PHE A 517 7.50 13.08 8.70
N SER A 518 6.86 12.11 9.37
CA SER A 518 5.47 12.22 9.81
C SER A 518 5.24 13.38 10.77
N SER A 519 6.22 13.65 11.64
CA SER A 519 6.17 14.76 12.60
C SER A 519 6.40 16.13 11.96
N THR A 520 7.38 16.22 11.06
CA THR A 520 7.95 17.52 10.67
C THR A 520 7.86 17.85 9.20
N GLY A 521 7.55 16.86 8.35
CA GLY A 521 7.67 16.98 6.89
C GLY A 521 9.10 16.95 6.38
N LYS A 522 10.08 16.63 7.26
CA LYS A 522 11.49 16.52 6.92
C LYS A 522 12.03 15.16 7.40
N PRO A 523 12.49 14.28 6.51
CA PRO A 523 13.08 13.01 6.92
C PRO A 523 14.44 13.26 7.58
N VAL A 524 14.72 12.55 8.67
CA VAL A 524 15.99 12.61 9.39
C VAL A 524 16.66 11.25 9.40
N ILE A 525 17.87 11.21 8.83
CA ILE A 525 18.79 10.08 8.92
C ILE A 525 20.07 10.58 9.59
N LYS A 526 20.52 9.90 10.63
CA LYS A 526 21.62 10.37 11.47
C LYS A 526 22.92 10.45 10.65
N GLY A 527 23.57 11.61 10.67
CA GLY A 527 24.84 11.84 9.95
C GLY A 527 24.68 12.13 8.46
N VAL A 528 23.44 12.18 7.95
CA VAL A 528 23.14 12.38 6.53
C VAL A 528 22.36 13.68 6.37
N VAL A 529 22.77 14.52 5.42
CA VAL A 529 22.00 15.69 4.99
C VAL A 529 21.23 15.32 3.73
N TRP A 530 19.95 14.99 3.89
CA TRP A 530 19.08 14.67 2.77
C TRP A 530 18.51 15.95 2.16
N GLN A 531 19.04 16.32 0.99
CA GLN A 531 18.58 17.50 0.26
C GLN A 531 17.29 17.17 -0.51
N PRO A 532 16.29 18.08 -0.50
CA PRO A 532 15.13 17.91 -1.37
C PRO A 532 15.52 18.07 -2.85
N VAL A 533 14.68 17.53 -3.73
CA VAL A 533 14.82 17.68 -5.18
C VAL A 533 14.87 19.16 -5.56
N ALA A 534 15.78 19.51 -6.46
CA ALA A 534 15.94 20.87 -6.95
C ALA A 534 14.69 21.36 -7.69
N LYS A 535 14.40 22.66 -7.58
CA LYS A 535 13.24 23.27 -8.27
C LYS A 535 13.51 23.56 -9.75
N ASP A 536 14.76 23.73 -10.14
CA ASP A 536 15.10 23.93 -11.55
C ASP A 536 15.08 22.57 -12.28
N LEU A 537 14.21 22.44 -13.27
CA LEU A 537 14.07 21.21 -14.07
C LEU A 537 15.34 20.86 -14.85
N LYS A 538 16.26 21.81 -15.05
CA LYS A 538 17.55 21.58 -15.73
C LYS A 538 18.56 20.87 -14.83
N GLU A 539 18.39 20.94 -13.52
CA GLU A 539 19.29 20.26 -12.59
C GLU A 539 19.06 18.73 -12.67
N PRO A 540 20.13 17.93 -12.52
CA PRO A 540 19.99 16.49 -12.42
C PRO A 540 19.18 16.13 -11.17
N LEU A 541 18.42 15.03 -11.21
CA LEU A 541 17.78 14.54 -10.01
C LEU A 541 18.86 14.10 -9.01
N MET A 542 18.84 14.70 -7.83
CA MET A 542 19.61 14.24 -6.68
C MET A 542 18.73 13.36 -5.82
N HIS A 543 19.22 12.19 -5.44
CA HIS A 543 18.50 11.24 -4.59
C HIS A 543 19.41 10.75 -3.47
N LEU A 544 18.81 10.20 -2.41
CA LEU A 544 19.55 9.51 -1.36
C LEU A 544 19.75 8.05 -1.75
N GLU A 545 20.97 7.64 -2.06
CA GLU A 545 21.30 6.24 -2.32
C GLU A 545 21.58 5.53 -0.98
N ILE A 546 20.94 4.38 -0.78
CA ILE A 546 21.01 3.58 0.45
C ILE A 546 21.59 2.20 0.09
N ASN A 547 22.92 2.09 0.12
CA ASN A 547 23.63 0.84 -0.18
C ASN A 547 23.71 -0.09 1.04
N SER A 548 23.81 0.49 2.24
CA SER A 548 23.79 -0.24 3.50
C SER A 548 23.47 0.71 4.67
N PRO A 549 23.25 0.21 5.90
CA PRO A 549 23.07 1.08 7.06
C PRO A 549 24.26 2.01 7.38
N MET A 550 25.43 1.72 6.80
CA MET A 550 26.67 2.48 7.01
C MET A 550 27.09 3.27 5.77
N ASP A 551 26.42 3.07 4.64
CA ASP A 551 26.71 3.72 3.37
C ASP A 551 25.42 4.29 2.80
N ILE A 552 25.15 5.54 3.20
CA ILE A 552 23.98 6.32 2.81
C ILE A 552 24.48 7.70 2.41
N SER A 553 24.28 8.07 1.15
CA SER A 553 24.81 9.32 0.62
C SER A 553 23.93 9.89 -0.49
N MET A 554 24.05 11.20 -0.73
CA MET A 554 23.37 11.84 -1.85
C MET A 554 24.12 11.51 -3.16
N GLN A 555 23.39 11.04 -4.16
CA GLN A 555 23.92 10.70 -5.49
C GLN A 555 23.12 11.41 -6.58
N ASN A 556 23.74 11.54 -7.75
CA ASN A 556 23.05 11.99 -8.95
C ASN A 556 22.20 10.87 -9.55
N ALA A 557 21.30 11.21 -10.47
CA ALA A 557 20.33 10.30 -11.07
C ALA A 557 20.90 9.10 -11.83
N GLY A 558 22.23 8.95 -11.93
CA GLY A 558 22.89 8.08 -12.90
C GLY A 558 22.43 6.62 -12.90
N ASN A 559 21.93 6.08 -11.79
CA ASN A 559 21.37 4.72 -11.73
C ASN A 559 19.88 4.65 -12.13
N ILE A 560 19.12 5.75 -11.92
CA ILE A 560 17.68 5.93 -12.15
C ILE A 560 17.39 6.28 -13.62
N ASP A 561 18.30 6.97 -14.31
CA ASP A 561 18.03 7.60 -15.60
C ASP A 561 18.84 7.08 -16.79
N ARG A 562 19.52 5.93 -16.64
CA ARG A 562 20.49 5.38 -17.61
C ARG A 562 19.99 5.36 -19.06
N HIS A 563 18.73 4.97 -19.27
CA HIS A 563 18.14 4.85 -20.60
C HIS A 563 17.10 5.94 -20.90
N ARG A 564 17.02 7.00 -20.09
CA ARG A 564 15.95 8.02 -20.20
C ARG A 564 15.83 8.59 -21.61
N SER A 565 16.95 8.99 -22.21
CA SER A 565 16.96 9.58 -23.57
C SER A 565 16.36 8.64 -24.62
N MET A 566 16.51 7.32 -24.45
CA MET A 566 15.90 6.34 -25.36
C MET A 566 14.39 6.28 -25.14
N TRP A 567 13.92 6.17 -23.89
CA TRP A 567 12.49 6.13 -23.58
C TRP A 567 11.76 7.42 -23.96
N GLU A 568 12.39 8.58 -23.77
CA GLU A 568 11.86 9.88 -24.23
C GLU A 568 11.83 10.03 -25.75
N SER A 569 12.62 9.24 -26.48
CA SER A 569 12.60 9.24 -27.95
C SER A 569 11.44 8.45 -28.56
N ILE A 570 10.82 7.55 -27.77
CA ILE A 570 9.68 6.76 -28.21
C ILE A 570 8.43 7.67 -28.22
N PRO A 571 7.64 7.67 -29.30
CA PRO A 571 6.47 8.54 -29.44
C PRO A 571 5.26 7.99 -28.66
N PHE A 572 5.40 7.86 -27.34
CA PHE A 572 4.28 7.49 -26.47
C PHE A 572 3.21 8.59 -26.48
N ILE A 573 1.96 8.17 -26.62
CA ILE A 573 0.75 8.96 -26.39
C ILE A 573 0.44 8.92 -24.89
N GLU A 574 1.41 9.38 -24.11
CA GLU A 574 1.39 9.50 -22.66
C GLU A 574 1.81 10.93 -22.31
N ASP A 575 1.32 11.46 -21.19
CA ASP A 575 1.76 12.75 -20.66
C ASP A 575 1.75 13.89 -21.70
N GLU A 576 2.92 14.33 -22.16
CA GLU A 576 3.13 15.39 -23.16
C GLU A 576 2.55 15.01 -24.52
N GLY A 577 2.75 13.76 -24.94
CA GLY A 577 2.27 13.26 -26.23
C GLY A 577 0.75 13.29 -26.31
N LEU A 578 0.07 12.97 -25.20
CA LEU A 578 -1.38 13.05 -25.10
C LEU A 578 -1.89 14.48 -25.27
N LEU A 579 -1.29 15.45 -24.57
CA LEU A 579 -1.68 16.86 -24.65
C LEU A 579 -1.45 17.48 -26.03
N LEU A 580 -0.38 17.06 -26.72
CA LEU A 580 -0.13 17.51 -28.09
C LEU A 580 -1.23 17.05 -29.05
N ILE A 581 -1.69 15.80 -28.91
CA ILE A 581 -2.78 15.25 -29.73
C ILE A 581 -4.10 15.94 -29.42
N GLU A 582 -4.42 16.15 -28.14
CA GLU A 582 -5.65 16.85 -27.74
C GLU A 582 -5.68 18.27 -28.32
N LYS A 583 -4.56 19.00 -28.24
CA LYS A 583 -4.45 20.34 -28.83
C LYS A 583 -4.65 20.33 -30.34
N VAL A 584 -4.01 19.40 -31.06
CA VAL A 584 -4.20 19.26 -32.52
C VAL A 584 -5.65 18.94 -32.86
N ARG A 585 -6.33 18.12 -32.05
CA ARG A 585 -7.75 17.81 -32.24
C ARG A 585 -8.66 19.02 -32.01
N ASP A 586 -8.34 19.86 -31.03
CA ASP A 586 -9.13 21.07 -30.73
C ASP A 586 -8.88 22.20 -31.76
N ASP A 587 -7.70 22.22 -32.40
CA ASP A 587 -7.35 23.15 -33.47
C ASP A 587 -7.95 22.77 -34.84
N LEU A 588 -8.35 21.51 -35.03
CA LEU A 588 -9.01 20.96 -36.24
C LEU A 588 -10.53 21.04 -36.15
#